data_AF-A0AAN5DFG2-F1
#
_entry.id   AF-A0AAN5DFG2-F1
#
_cell.length_a   1.000
_cell.length_b   1.000
_cell.length_c   1.000
_cell.angle_alpha   90.00
_cell.angle_beta   90.00
_cell.angle_gamma   90.00
#
_symmetry.space_group_name_H-M   'P 1'
#
loop_
_entity.id
_entity.type
_entity.pdbx_description
1 polymer ?
#
loop_
_entity_poly.entity_id
_entity_poly.type
_entity_poly.pdbx_seq_one_letter_code
_entity_poly.pdbx_strand_id
1 'polypeptide(L)'
;DQEMRWSDGSTQHLKKLRKGKSLAMTSCADTCQGVGHRCCEASFRCPMTINEDGLLQSKEGLFPCGIDGERVPRTAMETYGTSVAVCDEYCGCSENCPKRTIGRGPQKMQILFRTPDCGWSVRSAEKLVRGEYIFSFAGLVCTQDEIQNGPKQDTSMFFDLPPKSGVININATGKNAILTITTCLFANEFKYTNHSCCPNAIICRVYSRKHGEDAPSAISLFARQTIDVFDEIVYDYFHPSHNFPFICKCGGYACRGGRKGDLL
;
A
#
# COMPACT_ATOMS: atom_id res chain seq x y z
N ASP A 1 -1.81 -9.88 -12.60
CA ASP A 1 -1.08 -10.36 -11.42
C ASP A 1 -0.90 -9.16 -10.48
N GLN A 2 -1.22 -9.32 -9.20
CA GLN A 2 -1.20 -8.26 -8.17
C GLN A 2 -0.13 -8.54 -7.10
N GLU A 3 0.66 -9.60 -7.29
CA GLU A 3 1.68 -10.04 -6.36
C GLU A 3 3.02 -9.30 -6.56
N MET A 4 3.70 -9.11 -5.44
CA MET A 4 5.09 -8.66 -5.43
C MET A 4 6.01 -9.81 -5.85
N ARG A 5 6.89 -9.55 -6.82
CA ARG A 5 7.97 -10.49 -7.15
C ARG A 5 9.19 -10.16 -6.32
N TRP A 6 9.86 -11.18 -5.80
CA TRP A 6 11.02 -11.01 -4.92
C TRP A 6 12.28 -11.41 -5.68
N SER A 7 13.28 -10.52 -5.72
CA SER A 7 14.62 -10.87 -6.20
C SER A 7 15.26 -11.97 -5.34
N ASP A 8 16.33 -12.58 -5.84
CA ASP A 8 17.11 -13.54 -5.05
C ASP A 8 17.71 -12.88 -3.81
N GLY A 9 18.22 -11.66 -3.93
CA GLY A 9 18.80 -10.91 -2.81
C GLY A 9 17.77 -10.58 -1.74
N SER A 10 16.60 -10.08 -2.13
CA SER A 10 15.51 -9.77 -1.18
C SER A 10 14.94 -11.02 -0.52
N THR A 11 14.81 -12.13 -1.26
CA THR A 11 14.38 -13.43 -0.73
C THR A 11 15.36 -13.96 0.32
N GLN A 12 16.66 -13.91 0.02
CA GLN A 12 17.70 -14.31 0.99
C GLN A 12 17.73 -13.40 2.21
N HIS A 13 17.56 -12.10 2.01
CA HIS A 13 17.47 -11.11 3.09
C HIS A 13 16.31 -11.44 4.04
N LEU A 14 15.10 -11.64 3.49
CA LEU A 14 13.92 -11.99 4.29
C LEU A 14 14.10 -13.33 5.03
N LYS A 15 14.71 -14.34 4.40
CA LYS A 15 15.04 -15.62 5.06
C LYS A 15 15.98 -15.43 6.25
N LYS A 16 16.98 -14.55 6.14
CA LYS A 16 17.92 -14.24 7.24
C LYS A 16 17.21 -13.59 8.42
N LEU A 17 16.32 -12.61 8.18
CA LEU A 17 15.52 -11.97 9.24
C LEU A 17 14.64 -12.94 10.01
N ARG A 18 14.22 -14.03 9.35
CA ARG A 18 13.33 -15.06 9.90
C ARG A 18 14.06 -16.23 10.54
N LYS A 19 15.39 -16.32 10.43
CA LYS A 19 16.16 -17.45 10.97
C LYS A 19 15.94 -17.54 12.48
N GLY A 20 15.31 -18.64 12.92
CA GLY A 20 14.97 -18.87 14.34
C GLY A 20 13.59 -18.37 14.79
N LYS A 21 12.80 -17.72 13.92
CA LYS A 21 11.41 -17.35 14.20
C LYS A 21 10.46 -18.41 13.64
N SER A 22 9.68 -19.08 14.48
CA SER A 22 8.59 -19.95 13.99
C SER A 22 7.43 -19.07 13.51
N LEU A 23 6.96 -19.30 12.29
CA LEU A 23 5.61 -18.87 11.90
C LEU A 23 4.62 -19.73 12.69
N ALA A 24 4.17 -19.24 13.84
CA ALA A 24 3.09 -19.90 14.54
C ALA A 24 1.85 -19.85 13.64
N MET A 25 1.39 -21.01 13.15
CA MET A 25 0.07 -21.15 12.56
C MET A 25 -0.93 -20.68 13.61
N THR A 26 -1.73 -19.67 13.28
CA THR A 26 -2.79 -19.23 14.19
C THR A 26 -4.06 -19.99 13.92
N SER A 27 -4.76 -20.33 15.01
CA SER A 27 -6.16 -20.77 14.98
C SER A 27 -7.08 -19.55 14.93
N CYS A 28 -7.02 -18.76 13.84
CA CYS A 28 -8.06 -17.75 13.65
C CYS A 28 -9.40 -18.48 13.56
N ALA A 29 -10.42 -17.97 14.26
CA ALA A 29 -11.78 -18.45 14.06
C ALA A 29 -12.19 -18.29 12.59
N ASP A 30 -13.06 -19.17 12.11
CA ASP A 30 -13.67 -19.02 10.79
C ASP A 30 -14.31 -17.64 10.73
N THR A 31 -14.02 -16.90 9.66
CA THR A 31 -14.33 -15.47 9.41
C THR A 31 -13.57 -14.41 10.21
N CYS A 32 -12.74 -14.76 11.21
CA CYS A 32 -12.04 -13.80 12.08
C CYS A 32 -12.97 -12.82 12.84
N GLN A 33 -14.24 -13.20 13.05
CA GLN A 33 -15.30 -12.38 13.66
C GLN A 33 -15.50 -12.60 15.18
N GLY A 34 -14.77 -13.54 15.80
CA GLY A 34 -14.97 -13.92 17.21
C GLY A 34 -14.14 -13.14 18.24
N VAL A 35 -14.76 -12.73 19.34
CA VAL A 35 -14.08 -12.23 20.55
C VAL A 35 -13.29 -13.37 21.20
N GLY A 36 -11.99 -13.18 21.45
CA GLY A 36 -11.16 -14.12 22.22
C GLY A 36 -10.21 -15.03 21.44
N HIS A 37 -10.22 -15.02 20.10
CA HIS A 37 -9.21 -15.73 19.30
C HIS A 37 -8.05 -14.80 18.90
N ARG A 38 -6.80 -15.30 18.96
CA ARG A 38 -5.59 -14.57 18.53
C ARG A 38 -5.55 -14.42 17.00
N CYS A 39 -6.42 -13.57 16.48
CA CYS A 39 -6.51 -13.21 15.08
C CYS A 39 -5.25 -12.43 14.63
N CYS A 40 -4.98 -12.43 13.33
CA CYS A 40 -3.84 -11.76 12.70
C CYS A 40 -3.75 -10.26 13.13
N GLU A 41 -4.88 -9.61 13.44
CA GLU A 41 -4.97 -8.24 13.98
C GLU A 41 -4.26 -7.99 15.33
N ALA A 42 -4.33 -8.94 16.27
CA ALA A 42 -3.70 -8.80 17.58
C ALA A 42 -2.17 -8.88 17.51
N SER A 43 -1.63 -9.51 16.46
CA SER A 43 -0.19 -9.74 16.32
C SER A 43 0.55 -8.50 15.82
N PHE A 44 0.04 -7.81 14.79
CA PHE A 44 0.81 -6.78 14.07
C PHE A 44 0.64 -5.34 14.58
N ARG A 45 -0.30 -5.10 15.52
CA ARG A 45 -0.63 -3.76 16.07
C ARG A 45 -0.77 -2.68 14.98
N CYS A 46 -1.44 -3.01 13.88
CA CYS A 46 -1.72 -2.04 12.82
C CYS A 46 -2.77 -1.00 13.29
N PRO A 47 -2.66 0.27 12.84
CA PRO A 47 -3.65 1.31 13.14
C PRO A 47 -4.99 1.06 12.43
N MET A 48 -4.95 0.40 11.26
CA MET A 48 -6.13 0.04 10.49
C MET A 48 -6.45 -1.45 10.59
N THR A 49 -7.70 -1.78 10.35
CA THR A 49 -8.27 -3.12 10.28
C THR A 49 -9.23 -3.23 9.09
N ILE A 50 -9.53 -4.47 8.69
CA ILE A 50 -10.60 -4.78 7.74
C ILE A 50 -11.82 -5.24 8.55
N ASN A 51 -12.96 -4.58 8.33
CA ASN A 51 -14.22 -4.87 8.98
C ASN A 51 -14.95 -6.07 8.35
N GLU A 52 -16.17 -6.35 8.80
CA GLU A 52 -16.96 -7.49 8.35
C GLU A 52 -17.37 -7.39 6.87
N ASP A 53 -17.56 -6.17 6.37
CA ASP A 53 -17.87 -5.89 4.97
C ASP A 53 -16.63 -5.87 4.05
N GLY A 54 -15.44 -6.12 4.60
CA GLY A 54 -14.19 -6.08 3.83
C GLY A 54 -13.61 -4.67 3.64
N LEU A 55 -14.11 -3.68 4.39
CA LEU A 55 -13.69 -2.28 4.28
C LEU A 55 -12.59 -1.93 5.30
N LEU A 56 -11.66 -1.09 4.87
CA LEU A 56 -10.58 -0.55 5.69
C LEU A 56 -11.10 0.55 6.63
N GLN A 57 -10.90 0.36 7.93
CA GLN A 57 -11.27 1.32 8.98
C GLN A 57 -10.27 1.27 10.15
N SER A 58 -10.34 2.23 11.07
CA SER A 58 -9.64 2.16 12.35
C SER A 58 -10.33 1.16 13.29
N LYS A 59 -9.70 0.87 14.41
CA LYS A 59 -10.27 -0.04 15.43
C LYS A 59 -11.53 0.51 16.08
N GLU A 60 -11.68 1.83 16.07
CA GLU A 60 -12.84 2.57 16.57
C GLU A 60 -13.98 2.65 15.52
N GLY A 61 -13.82 2.01 14.35
CA GLY A 61 -14.79 2.05 13.27
C GLY A 61 -14.71 3.31 12.40
N LEU A 62 -13.67 4.13 12.58
CA LEU A 62 -13.49 5.33 11.77
C LEU A 62 -12.76 4.99 10.47
N PHE A 63 -13.40 5.23 9.35
CA PHE A 63 -12.74 5.11 8.05
C PHE A 63 -11.56 6.10 7.93
N PRO A 64 -10.59 5.87 7.02
CA PRO A 64 -9.32 6.60 6.96
C PRO A 64 -9.38 8.14 7.03
N CYS A 65 -10.46 8.81 6.58
CA CYS A 65 -10.57 10.28 6.65
C CYS A 65 -11.98 10.89 6.88
N GLY A 66 -12.22 11.58 8.00
CA GLY A 66 -13.40 12.46 8.14
C GLY A 66 -14.76 11.80 7.88
N ILE A 67 -15.73 12.53 7.34
CA ILE A 67 -17.02 11.99 6.82
C ILE A 67 -16.94 11.76 5.29
N ASP A 68 -17.81 10.90 4.75
CA ASP A 68 -17.79 10.65 3.30
C ASP A 68 -18.08 11.94 2.51
N GLY A 69 -17.32 12.17 1.44
CA GLY A 69 -17.35 13.43 0.68
C GLY A 69 -16.60 14.61 1.34
N GLU A 70 -16.07 14.45 2.55
CA GLU A 70 -15.29 15.50 3.19
C GLU A 70 -13.94 15.68 2.49
N ARG A 71 -13.73 16.89 1.99
CA ARG A 71 -12.47 17.31 1.40
C ARG A 71 -11.49 17.71 2.51
N VAL A 72 -11.00 16.73 3.26
CA VAL A 72 -9.92 16.94 4.23
C VAL A 72 -8.57 16.85 3.51
N PRO A 73 -7.66 17.83 3.66
CA PRO A 73 -6.29 17.69 3.19
C PRO A 73 -5.61 16.48 3.84
N ARG A 74 -4.78 15.76 3.10
CA ARG A 74 -4.12 14.57 3.63
C ARG A 74 -3.16 14.93 4.76
N THR A 75 -3.24 14.17 5.85
CA THR A 75 -2.30 14.26 6.96
C THR A 75 -1.04 13.46 6.67
N ALA A 76 0.07 13.86 7.30
CA ALA A 76 1.34 13.13 7.29
C ALA A 76 1.18 11.62 7.58
N MET A 77 0.31 11.30 8.54
CA MET A 77 0.06 9.95 9.02
C MET A 77 -0.64 9.08 7.96
N GLU A 78 -1.53 9.65 7.14
CA GLU A 78 -2.21 8.92 6.07
C GLU A 78 -1.30 8.60 4.87
N THR A 79 -0.13 9.25 4.75
CA THR A 79 0.87 8.98 3.69
C THR A 79 1.78 7.82 3.99
N TYR A 80 2.35 7.76 5.19
CA TYR A 80 3.34 6.74 5.54
C TYR A 80 3.02 5.95 6.81
N GLY A 81 1.98 6.33 7.55
CA GLY A 81 1.58 5.65 8.78
C GLY A 81 0.53 4.55 8.57
N THR A 82 -0.20 4.58 7.46
CA THR A 82 -1.29 3.63 7.21
C THR A 82 -0.76 2.23 6.97
N SER A 83 -1.13 1.30 7.85
CA SER A 83 -0.89 -0.12 7.65
C SER A 83 -2.06 -0.95 8.15
N VAL A 84 -2.23 -2.13 7.56
CA VAL A 84 -3.27 -3.09 7.91
C VAL A 84 -2.70 -4.51 7.94
N ALA A 85 -3.24 -5.34 8.82
CA ALA A 85 -2.95 -6.76 8.85
C ALA A 85 -4.09 -7.53 8.16
N VAL A 86 -3.73 -8.39 7.21
CA VAL A 86 -4.68 -9.22 6.46
C VAL A 86 -4.44 -10.70 6.72
N CYS A 87 -5.45 -11.51 6.41
CA CYS A 87 -5.34 -12.95 6.46
C CYS A 87 -4.83 -13.51 5.14
N ASP A 88 -4.04 -14.57 5.26
CA ASP A 88 -3.48 -15.35 4.15
C ASP A 88 -3.64 -16.86 4.46
N GLU A 89 -3.10 -17.72 3.60
CA GLU A 89 -3.13 -19.18 3.75
C GLU A 89 -2.59 -19.69 5.11
N TYR A 90 -1.84 -18.90 5.88
CA TYR A 90 -1.30 -19.29 7.19
C TYR A 90 -2.20 -18.89 8.38
N CYS A 91 -3.28 -18.12 8.18
CA CYS A 91 -4.17 -17.68 9.27
C CYS A 91 -5.22 -18.75 9.67
N GLY A 92 -5.41 -19.85 8.92
CA GLY A 92 -6.31 -20.97 9.25
C GLY A 92 -7.81 -20.70 9.06
N CYS A 93 -8.22 -19.45 8.85
CA CYS A 93 -9.61 -19.07 8.59
C CYS A 93 -10.04 -19.39 7.15
N SER A 94 -11.36 -19.59 6.98
CA SER A 94 -12.03 -19.81 5.69
C SER A 94 -11.62 -18.82 4.59
N GLU A 95 -11.73 -19.24 3.32
CA GLU A 95 -11.48 -18.38 2.15
C GLU A 95 -12.37 -17.14 2.13
N ASN A 96 -13.60 -17.24 2.63
CA ASN A 96 -14.56 -16.12 2.71
C ASN A 96 -14.25 -15.10 3.82
N CYS A 97 -13.15 -15.26 4.57
CA CYS A 97 -12.77 -14.29 5.60
C CYS A 97 -12.67 -12.87 5.00
N PRO A 98 -13.36 -11.85 5.56
CA PRO A 98 -13.29 -10.48 5.05
C PRO A 98 -11.86 -9.95 4.99
N LYS A 99 -11.03 -10.34 5.95
CA LYS A 99 -9.61 -9.97 6.00
C LYS A 99 -8.75 -10.64 4.92
N ARG A 100 -9.29 -11.53 4.08
CA ARG A 100 -8.63 -12.05 2.86
C ARG A 100 -8.91 -11.20 1.61
N THR A 101 -9.57 -10.04 1.74
CA THR A 101 -10.00 -9.21 0.59
C THR A 101 -8.90 -8.92 -0.42
N ILE A 102 -7.67 -8.64 0.04
CA ILE A 102 -6.54 -8.34 -0.84
C ILE A 102 -6.09 -9.58 -1.63
N GLY A 103 -6.13 -10.76 -1.00
CA GLY A 103 -5.78 -12.03 -1.66
C GLY A 103 -6.76 -12.44 -2.76
N ARG A 104 -7.99 -11.89 -2.75
CA ARG A 104 -8.96 -12.06 -3.84
C ARG A 104 -8.69 -11.18 -5.06
N GLY A 105 -7.73 -10.25 -4.96
CA GLY A 105 -7.44 -9.29 -6.00
C GLY A 105 -8.55 -8.23 -6.18
N PRO A 106 -8.37 -7.30 -7.14
CA PRO A 106 -9.32 -6.22 -7.42
C PRO A 106 -10.70 -6.78 -7.75
N GLN A 107 -11.73 -6.31 -7.04
CA GLN A 107 -13.11 -6.74 -7.27
C GLN A 107 -13.82 -5.90 -8.34
N LYS A 108 -13.32 -4.69 -8.62
CA LYS A 108 -13.88 -3.76 -9.59
C LYS A 108 -12.92 -3.52 -10.73
N MET A 109 -13.46 -3.43 -11.94
CA MET A 109 -12.65 -3.23 -13.14
C MET A 109 -11.98 -1.86 -13.12
N GLN A 110 -10.70 -1.85 -13.50
CA GLN A 110 -9.88 -0.64 -13.61
C GLN A 110 -9.67 -0.33 -15.09
N ILE A 111 -9.81 0.95 -15.46
CA ILE A 111 -9.66 1.43 -16.83
C ILE A 111 -8.44 2.34 -16.90
N LEU A 112 -7.50 1.96 -17.75
CA LEU A 112 -6.39 2.84 -18.14
C LEU A 112 -6.90 3.90 -19.13
N PHE A 113 -6.62 5.17 -18.88
CA PHE A 113 -7.03 6.27 -19.76
C PHE A 113 -5.96 7.36 -19.83
N ARG A 114 -6.04 8.20 -20.87
CA ARG A 114 -5.13 9.33 -21.04
C ARG A 114 -5.75 10.60 -20.46
N THR A 115 -5.03 11.27 -19.57
CA THR A 115 -5.39 12.59 -19.04
C THR A 115 -4.86 13.69 -19.97
N PRO A 116 -5.45 14.89 -19.97
CA PRO A 116 -4.98 16.01 -20.78
C PRO A 116 -3.53 16.44 -20.44
N ASP A 117 -3.17 16.39 -19.16
CA ASP A 117 -2.00 17.09 -18.62
C ASP A 117 -0.99 16.22 -17.86
N CYS A 118 -1.39 15.02 -17.43
CA CYS A 118 -0.64 14.15 -16.53
C CYS A 118 -0.29 12.79 -17.15
N GLY A 119 -0.55 12.60 -18.45
CA GLY A 119 -0.20 11.37 -19.15
C GLY A 119 -1.24 10.26 -18.96
N TRP A 120 -0.80 9.03 -18.66
CA TRP A 120 -1.72 7.92 -18.40
C TRP A 120 -2.22 7.96 -16.96
N SER A 121 -3.43 7.47 -16.73
CA SER A 121 -4.00 7.29 -15.39
C SER A 121 -4.96 6.12 -15.33
N VAL A 122 -5.41 5.80 -14.11
CA VAL A 122 -6.35 4.73 -13.82
C VAL A 122 -7.63 5.33 -13.26
N ARG A 123 -8.78 4.80 -13.67
CA ARG A 123 -10.11 5.13 -13.13
C ARG A 123 -10.91 3.86 -12.91
N SER A 124 -11.90 3.90 -12.02
CA SER A 124 -12.78 2.75 -11.82
C SER A 124 -13.93 2.71 -12.82
N ALA A 125 -14.27 1.52 -13.30
CA ALA A 125 -15.48 1.30 -14.12
C ALA A 125 -16.76 1.23 -13.29
N GLU A 126 -16.62 1.18 -11.96
CA GLU A 126 -17.71 0.99 -11.01
C GLU A 126 -17.51 1.92 -9.82
N LYS A 127 -18.60 2.23 -9.11
CA LYS A 127 -18.53 3.06 -7.92
C LYS A 127 -17.78 2.32 -6.81
N LEU A 128 -16.72 2.89 -6.25
CA LEU A 128 -16.04 2.37 -5.05
C LEU A 128 -16.58 3.06 -3.80
N VAL A 129 -16.88 2.29 -2.75
CA VAL A 129 -17.27 2.86 -1.46
C VAL A 129 -16.04 3.14 -0.61
N ARG A 130 -16.19 4.04 0.36
CA ARG A 130 -15.13 4.37 1.30
C ARG A 130 -14.59 3.14 2.04
N GLY A 131 -13.26 3.05 2.15
CA GLY A 131 -12.55 1.92 2.76
C GLY A 131 -12.38 0.71 1.85
N GLU A 132 -12.99 0.69 0.66
CA GLU A 132 -12.92 -0.47 -0.23
C GLU A 132 -11.51 -0.67 -0.81
N TYR A 133 -11.10 -1.92 -0.96
CA TYR A 133 -9.84 -2.28 -1.61
C TYR A 133 -9.90 -2.00 -3.12
N ILE A 134 -8.86 -1.35 -3.64
CA ILE A 134 -8.77 -0.98 -5.06
C ILE A 134 -7.87 -1.97 -5.82
N PHE A 135 -6.54 -1.87 -5.64
CA PHE A 135 -5.56 -2.81 -6.17
C PHE A 135 -4.20 -2.68 -5.45
N SER A 136 -3.30 -3.63 -5.68
CA SER A 136 -1.96 -3.66 -5.09
C SER A 136 -0.88 -3.36 -6.12
N PHE A 137 0.25 -2.81 -5.68
CA PHE A 137 1.39 -2.60 -6.55
C PHE A 137 2.12 -3.92 -6.80
N ALA A 138 1.97 -4.46 -8.01
CA ALA A 138 2.82 -5.54 -8.49
C ALA A 138 4.10 -4.93 -9.06
N GLY A 139 5.25 -5.42 -8.59
CA GLY A 139 6.56 -4.89 -8.93
C GLY A 139 7.65 -5.86 -8.49
N LEU A 140 8.91 -5.43 -8.57
CA LEU A 140 10.05 -6.20 -8.08
C LEU A 140 10.52 -5.65 -6.74
N VAL A 141 10.56 -6.51 -5.73
CA VAL A 141 11.16 -6.27 -4.43
C VAL A 141 12.64 -6.58 -4.52
N CYS A 142 13.45 -5.56 -4.21
CA CYS A 142 14.89 -5.60 -4.26
C CYS A 142 15.48 -5.11 -2.94
N THR A 143 16.73 -5.50 -2.70
CA THR A 143 17.59 -4.81 -1.73
C THR A 143 18.09 -3.48 -2.32
N GLN A 144 18.50 -2.54 -1.47
CA GLN A 144 19.11 -1.29 -1.94
C GLN A 144 20.36 -1.51 -2.80
N ASP A 145 21.11 -2.57 -2.51
CA ASP A 145 22.32 -2.93 -3.27
C ASP A 145 21.95 -3.36 -4.71
N GLU A 146 20.92 -4.20 -4.87
CA GLU A 146 20.43 -4.62 -6.19
C GLU A 146 19.89 -3.44 -7.01
N ILE A 147 19.28 -2.43 -6.37
CA ILE A 147 18.79 -1.23 -7.05
C ILE A 147 19.96 -0.36 -7.55
N GLN A 148 21.04 -0.27 -6.78
CA GLN A 148 22.17 0.61 -7.09
C GLN A 148 23.19 -0.04 -8.04
N ASN A 149 23.45 -1.33 -7.86
CA ASN A 149 24.53 -2.06 -8.54
C ASN A 149 24.00 -3.09 -9.56
N GLY A 150 22.69 -3.36 -9.57
CA GLY A 150 22.07 -4.31 -10.49
C GLY A 150 21.80 -3.74 -11.87
N PRO A 151 21.12 -4.52 -12.73
CA PRO A 151 20.67 -4.05 -14.04
C PRO A 151 19.82 -2.79 -13.88
N LYS A 152 19.95 -1.84 -14.81
CA LYS A 152 19.07 -0.66 -14.83
C LYS A 152 17.62 -1.11 -14.99
N GLN A 153 16.85 -0.99 -13.91
CA GLN A 153 15.41 -1.17 -13.93
C GLN A 153 14.74 0.19 -14.09
N ASP A 154 13.52 0.18 -14.62
CA ASP A 154 12.66 1.35 -14.52
C ASP A 154 12.34 1.57 -13.04
N THR A 155 12.95 2.58 -12.42
CA THR A 155 12.71 2.97 -11.03
C THR A 155 11.82 4.21 -10.91
N SER A 156 11.01 4.48 -11.95
CA SER A 156 10.09 5.62 -11.98
C SER A 156 9.12 5.65 -10.79
N MET A 157 8.79 4.49 -10.23
CA MET A 157 8.05 4.37 -8.98
C MET A 157 8.70 3.34 -8.07
N PHE A 158 8.82 3.69 -6.79
CA PHE A 158 9.32 2.79 -5.76
C PHE A 158 8.69 3.10 -4.39
N PHE A 159 8.60 2.08 -3.55
CA PHE A 159 8.17 2.21 -2.17
C PHE A 159 9.06 1.39 -1.25
N ASP A 160 9.50 2.02 -0.16
CA ASP A 160 10.17 1.32 0.91
C ASP A 160 9.20 0.43 1.68
N LEU A 161 9.69 -0.78 1.97
CA LEU A 161 9.04 -1.84 2.73
C LEU A 161 9.73 -1.97 4.09
N PRO A 162 9.61 -0.97 4.99
CA PRO A 162 10.27 -1.02 6.29
C PRO A 162 9.66 -2.14 7.15
N PRO A 163 10.46 -2.76 8.04
CA PRO A 163 9.93 -3.65 9.06
C PRO A 163 8.97 -2.90 9.98
N LYS A 164 7.96 -3.59 10.50
CA LYS A 164 6.91 -2.99 11.34
C LYS A 164 7.46 -2.42 12.65
N SER A 165 8.53 -3.02 13.18
CA SER A 165 9.22 -2.55 14.38
C SER A 165 9.85 -1.16 14.23
N GLY A 166 10.03 -0.69 12.97
CA GLY A 166 10.80 0.52 12.66
C GLY A 166 12.31 0.34 12.81
N VAL A 167 12.78 -0.82 13.29
CA VAL A 167 14.21 -1.11 13.46
C VAL A 167 14.81 -1.49 12.11
N ILE A 168 15.57 -0.57 11.53
CA ILE A 168 16.25 -0.78 10.25
C ILE A 168 17.63 -1.37 10.53
N ASN A 169 17.86 -2.59 10.05
CA ASN A 169 19.18 -3.20 10.08
C ASN A 169 20.11 -2.53 9.07
N ILE A 170 21.41 -2.59 9.36
CA ILE A 170 22.45 -2.17 8.43
C ILE A 170 23.04 -3.43 7.80
N ASN A 171 23.26 -3.42 6.48
CA ASN A 171 23.90 -4.51 5.77
C ASN A 171 25.44 -4.47 5.93
N ALA A 172 26.15 -5.47 5.38
CA ALA A 172 27.61 -5.54 5.48
C ALA A 172 28.35 -4.34 4.85
N THR A 173 27.68 -3.53 4.01
CA THR A 173 28.24 -2.34 3.36
C THR A 173 27.91 -1.03 4.08
N GLY A 174 27.32 -1.09 5.29
CA GLY A 174 26.99 0.10 6.06
C GLY A 174 25.70 0.81 5.62
N LYS A 175 24.92 0.22 4.69
CA LYS A 175 23.67 0.78 4.18
C LYS A 175 22.44 0.17 4.84
N ASN A 176 21.36 0.95 4.86
CA ASN A 176 20.04 0.54 5.33
C ASN A 176 19.60 -0.71 4.56
N ALA A 177 19.32 -1.80 5.27
CA ALA A 177 18.88 -3.06 4.68
C ALA A 177 17.36 -3.08 4.40
N ILE A 178 16.76 -1.91 4.16
CA ILE A 178 15.34 -1.78 3.82
C ILE A 178 15.13 -2.41 2.45
N LEU A 179 14.09 -3.23 2.35
CA LEU A 179 13.63 -3.74 1.07
C LEU A 179 12.77 -2.67 0.39
N THR A 180 12.88 -2.59 -0.92
CA THR A 180 12.14 -1.60 -1.71
C THR A 180 11.46 -2.34 -2.85
N ILE A 181 10.15 -2.11 -3.02
CA ILE A 181 9.45 -2.50 -4.24
C ILE A 181 9.61 -1.40 -5.28
N THR A 182 9.91 -1.77 -6.52
CA THR A 182 10.02 -0.82 -7.63
C THR A 182 9.34 -1.37 -8.90
N THR A 183 9.07 -0.46 -9.83
CA THR A 183 8.61 -0.80 -11.18
C THR A 183 9.58 -1.75 -11.88
N CYS A 184 9.03 -2.60 -12.74
CA CYS A 184 9.80 -3.54 -13.56
C CYS A 184 8.98 -3.90 -14.80
N LEU A 185 9.51 -4.79 -15.65
CA LEU A 185 8.80 -5.27 -16.85
C LEU A 185 7.44 -5.93 -16.52
N PHE A 186 7.24 -6.37 -15.28
CA PHE A 186 6.02 -7.03 -14.81
C PHE A 186 5.12 -6.12 -13.98
N ALA A 187 5.45 -4.83 -13.88
CA ALA A 187 4.65 -3.90 -13.07
C ALA A 187 3.27 -3.66 -13.68
N ASN A 188 2.25 -3.77 -12.83
CA ASN A 188 0.84 -3.65 -13.20
C ASN A 188 0.40 -2.18 -13.36
N GLU A 189 -0.90 -1.98 -13.59
CA GLU A 189 -1.54 -0.68 -13.81
C GLU A 189 -1.33 0.33 -12.68
N PHE A 190 -0.96 -0.13 -11.47
CA PHE A 190 -0.66 0.74 -10.33
C PHE A 190 0.33 1.86 -10.70
N LYS A 191 1.35 1.55 -11.52
CA LYS A 191 2.39 2.52 -11.92
C LYS A 191 1.87 3.73 -12.69
N TYR A 192 0.64 3.67 -13.22
CA TYR A 192 -0.01 4.78 -13.91
C TYR A 192 -0.90 5.62 -13.00
N THR A 193 -1.11 5.24 -11.74
CA THR A 193 -2.01 5.96 -10.83
C THR A 193 -1.42 7.32 -10.48
N ASN A 194 -2.09 8.41 -10.85
CA ASN A 194 -1.55 9.76 -10.70
C ASN A 194 -1.56 10.31 -9.28
N HIS A 195 -0.79 11.38 -9.11
CA HIS A 195 -0.77 12.19 -7.90
C HIS A 195 -1.98 13.13 -7.79
N SER A 196 -2.57 13.22 -6.60
CA SER A 196 -3.35 14.40 -6.19
C SER A 196 -3.00 14.86 -4.78
N CYS A 197 -2.97 16.17 -4.56
CA CYS A 197 -2.89 16.76 -3.21
C CYS A 197 -4.20 16.61 -2.43
N CYS A 198 -5.30 16.32 -3.13
CA CYS A 198 -6.62 16.03 -2.57
C CYS A 198 -7.05 14.63 -3.02
N PRO A 199 -6.37 13.57 -2.56
CA PRO A 199 -6.54 12.24 -3.12
C PRO A 199 -7.87 11.59 -2.69
N ASN A 200 -8.38 10.72 -3.56
CA ASN A 200 -9.54 9.86 -3.27
C ASN A 200 -9.14 8.41 -2.91
N ALA A 201 -7.85 8.07 -3.00
CA ALA A 201 -7.28 6.82 -2.53
C ALA A 201 -6.13 7.05 -1.54
N ILE A 202 -5.95 6.10 -0.63
CA ILE A 202 -4.81 6.05 0.30
C ILE A 202 -3.95 4.82 0.06
N ILE A 203 -2.64 5.02 0.19
CA ILE A 203 -1.68 3.94 0.19
C ILE A 203 -1.63 3.29 1.58
N CYS A 204 -1.62 1.96 1.62
CA CYS A 204 -1.58 1.18 2.84
C CYS A 204 -0.50 0.10 2.73
N ARG A 205 0.34 -0.01 3.77
CA ARG A 205 1.25 -1.14 3.92
C ARG A 205 0.50 -2.33 4.49
N VAL A 206 0.52 -3.43 3.76
CA VAL A 206 -0.20 -4.64 4.13
C VAL A 206 0.77 -5.61 4.77
N TYR A 207 0.43 -6.10 5.96
CA TYR A 207 1.15 -7.15 6.66
C TYR A 207 0.32 -8.43 6.67
N SER A 208 0.98 -9.56 6.52
CA SER A 208 0.37 -10.89 6.53
C SER A 208 1.29 -11.86 7.27
N ARG A 209 0.78 -13.04 7.62
CA ARG A 209 1.59 -14.05 8.30
C ARG A 209 2.74 -14.52 7.41
N LYS A 210 2.51 -14.66 6.11
CA LYS A 210 3.50 -15.08 5.10
C LYS A 210 4.80 -14.30 5.22
N HIS A 211 4.74 -12.99 5.46
CA HIS A 211 5.92 -12.12 5.58
C HIS A 211 6.22 -11.65 7.02
N GLY A 212 5.28 -11.83 7.95
CA GLY A 212 5.45 -11.42 9.35
C GLY A 212 5.60 -9.91 9.50
N GLU A 213 6.27 -9.47 10.56
CA GLU A 213 6.56 -8.05 10.82
C GLU A 213 7.83 -7.56 10.11
N ASP A 214 8.56 -8.46 9.46
CA ASP A 214 9.87 -8.18 8.88
C ASP A 214 9.77 -7.35 7.59
N ALA A 215 8.68 -7.50 6.84
CA ALA A 215 8.36 -6.66 5.69
C ALA A 215 6.85 -6.70 5.36
N PRO A 216 6.28 -5.61 4.81
CA PRO A 216 4.98 -5.65 4.16
C PRO A 216 4.92 -6.72 3.07
N SER A 217 3.79 -7.41 2.97
CA SER A 217 3.49 -8.37 1.91
C SER A 217 2.84 -7.73 0.69
N ALA A 218 2.28 -6.53 0.83
CA ALA A 218 1.78 -5.73 -0.28
C ALA A 218 1.83 -4.22 0.04
N ILE A 219 1.80 -3.42 -1.02
CA ILE A 219 1.49 -1.99 -1.00
C ILE A 219 0.18 -1.86 -1.76
N SER A 220 -0.87 -1.40 -1.08
CA SER A 220 -2.23 -1.44 -1.63
C SER A 220 -2.90 -0.08 -1.57
N LEU A 221 -3.74 0.20 -2.56
CA LEU A 221 -4.66 1.33 -2.54
C LEU A 221 -6.00 0.92 -1.95
N PHE A 222 -6.52 1.78 -1.09
CA PHE A 222 -7.88 1.72 -0.58
C PHE A 222 -8.60 3.04 -0.85
N ALA A 223 -9.90 2.97 -1.10
CA ALA A 223 -10.74 4.14 -1.27
C ALA A 223 -10.75 4.96 0.02
N ARG A 224 -10.30 6.20 -0.08
CA ARG A 224 -10.27 7.14 1.04
C ARG A 224 -11.66 7.71 1.30
N GLN A 225 -12.41 7.89 0.23
CA GLN A 225 -13.80 8.36 0.16
C GLN A 225 -14.50 7.56 -0.94
N THR A 226 -15.81 7.73 -1.10
CA THR A 226 -16.51 7.21 -2.27
C THR A 226 -15.89 7.75 -3.56
N ILE A 227 -15.64 6.88 -4.53
CA ILE A 227 -15.14 7.21 -5.88
C ILE A 227 -16.25 6.85 -6.86
N ASP A 228 -16.77 7.83 -7.60
CA ASP A 228 -17.86 7.57 -8.54
C ASP A 228 -17.34 6.91 -9.83
N VAL A 229 -18.28 6.41 -10.64
CA VAL A 229 -17.97 5.70 -11.88
C VAL A 229 -17.18 6.64 -12.82
N PHE A 230 -16.06 6.14 -13.34
CA PHE A 230 -15.13 6.84 -14.21
C PHE A 230 -14.32 7.99 -13.59
N ASP A 231 -14.42 8.21 -12.29
CA ASP A 231 -13.52 9.13 -11.59
C ASP A 231 -12.09 8.57 -11.59
N GLU A 232 -11.12 9.47 -11.80
CA GLU A 232 -9.69 9.16 -11.71
C GLU A 232 -9.34 8.71 -10.29
N ILE A 233 -8.66 7.58 -10.18
CA ILE A 233 -8.09 7.11 -8.91
C ILE A 233 -6.75 7.81 -8.73
N VAL A 234 -6.63 8.58 -7.65
CA VAL A 234 -5.45 9.37 -7.35
C VAL A 234 -5.06 9.19 -5.89
N TYR A 235 -3.76 9.06 -5.65
CA TYR A 235 -3.19 9.04 -4.31
C TYR A 235 -2.12 10.12 -4.16
N ASP A 236 -1.76 10.44 -2.93
CA ASP A 236 -0.70 11.42 -2.70
C ASP A 236 0.67 10.71 -2.67
N TYR A 237 1.55 11.12 -3.59
CA TYR A 237 2.87 10.52 -3.81
C TYR A 237 3.86 10.83 -2.70
N PHE A 238 3.71 11.98 -2.05
CA PHE A 238 4.72 12.54 -1.18
C PHE A 238 4.15 12.86 0.19
N HIS A 239 5.04 12.91 1.19
CA HIS A 239 4.66 13.45 2.48
C HIS A 239 4.15 14.89 2.31
N PRO A 240 3.13 15.34 3.06
CA PRO A 240 2.68 16.73 3.02
C PRO A 240 3.76 17.78 3.29
N SER A 241 4.83 17.41 3.99
CA SER A 241 6.00 18.28 4.22
C SER A 241 7.06 18.21 3.12
N HIS A 242 6.94 17.29 2.15
CA HIS A 242 7.92 17.13 1.07
C HIS A 242 7.54 18.01 -0.13
N ASN A 243 8.57 18.61 -0.72
CA ASN A 243 8.44 19.36 -1.96
C ASN A 243 8.40 18.42 -3.16
N PHE A 244 7.64 18.77 -4.19
CA PHE A 244 7.61 17.99 -5.41
C PHE A 244 8.79 18.35 -6.32
N PRO A 245 9.41 17.35 -6.99
CA PRO A 245 10.43 17.58 -8.00
C PRO A 245 9.85 18.00 -9.36
N PHE A 246 8.53 18.19 -9.44
CA PHE A 246 7.79 18.58 -10.64
C PHE A 246 6.71 19.59 -10.28
N ILE A 247 6.18 20.32 -11.27
CA ILE A 247 5.01 21.19 -11.10
C ILE A 247 3.75 20.33 -10.98
N CYS A 248 3.04 20.42 -9.85
CA CYS A 248 1.79 19.70 -9.67
C CYS A 248 0.68 20.24 -10.58
N LYS A 249 0.02 19.35 -11.31
CA LYS A 249 -1.14 19.64 -12.15
C LYS A 249 -2.41 18.94 -11.67
N CYS A 250 -2.50 18.58 -10.39
CA CYS A 250 -3.62 17.77 -9.88
C CYS A 250 -4.98 18.49 -9.83
N GLY A 251 -5.03 19.81 -10.00
CA GLY A 251 -6.26 20.60 -9.91
C GLY A 251 -6.93 20.63 -8.54
N GLY A 252 -6.33 20.01 -7.51
CA GLY A 252 -6.87 19.97 -6.15
C GLY A 252 -6.92 21.35 -5.50
N TYR A 253 -7.99 21.64 -4.75
CA TYR A 253 -8.19 22.92 -4.06
C TYR A 253 -7.12 23.23 -3.02
N ALA A 254 -6.50 22.21 -2.43
CA ALA A 254 -5.38 22.31 -1.50
C ALA A 254 -4.06 21.84 -2.14
N CYS A 255 -3.84 22.17 -3.42
CA CYS A 255 -2.62 21.82 -4.13
C CYS A 255 -1.38 22.37 -3.42
N ARG A 256 -0.39 21.52 -3.17
CA ARG A 256 0.89 21.88 -2.52
C ARG A 256 1.93 22.45 -3.51
N GLY A 257 1.52 22.75 -4.74
CA GLY A 257 2.38 23.32 -5.77
C GLY A 257 3.48 22.37 -6.24
N GLY A 258 4.53 22.91 -6.86
CA GLY A 258 5.72 22.17 -7.25
C GLY A 258 6.84 23.16 -7.59
N ARG A 259 8.11 22.85 -7.27
CA ARG A 259 9.19 23.81 -7.49
C ARG A 259 9.40 24.06 -8.99
N LYS A 260 9.06 25.26 -9.45
CA LYS A 260 10.02 26.10 -10.16
C LYS A 260 10.29 27.28 -9.22
N GLY A 261 11.50 27.85 -9.25
CA GLY A 261 11.76 29.09 -8.53
C GLY A 261 10.59 30.05 -8.67
N ASP A 262 10.23 30.66 -7.55
CA ASP A 262 9.10 31.55 -7.37
C ASP A 262 8.86 32.39 -8.62
N LEU A 263 7.62 32.34 -9.12
CA LEU A 263 7.10 33.34 -10.06
C LEU A 263 7.06 34.69 -9.33
N LEU A 264 8.19 35.41 -9.33
CA LEU A 264 8.32 36.87 -9.22
C LEU A 264 9.53 37.32 -10.05
#